data_AF-A0A7J5XM91-F1
#
_entry.id   AF-A0A7J5XM91-F1
#
_cell.length_a   1.000
_cell.length_b   1.000
_cell.length_c   1.000
_cell.angle_alpha   90.00
_cell.angle_beta   90.00
_cell.angle_gamma   90.00
#
_symmetry.space_group_name_H-M   'P 1'
#
loop_
_entity.id
_entity.type
_entity.pdbx_description
1 polymer ?
#
loop_
_entity_poly.entity_id
_entity_poly.type
_entity_poly.pdbx_seq_one_letter_code
_entity_poly.pdbx_strand_id
1 'polypeptide(L)'
;MLKIYQSFLSCLVKPAVLQEESDVLQVDFRNPSNQKDSQELFVGFAAMQMIIKEDMEGMHEVKKFRLEVRDFYVNVLAYMAKKFPFKDNLICNAVVVDPAVRQNLSMRSFLKLLDELPASAVPTEKQDAVCVEFMQYQSAKDIDLPPYTDGERVDAFWAAMAKLRDPATSQPCYENLCTVAQHVLLVPHSNAARPCSA
;
A
#
# COMPACT_ATOMS: atom_id res chain seq x y z
N MET A 1 -0.28 2.91 -0.83
CA MET A 1 0.90 3.42 -1.56
C MET A 1 0.58 3.85 -2.99
N LEU A 2 0.00 2.97 -3.84
CA LEU A 2 -0.32 3.30 -5.24
C LEU A 2 -1.27 4.51 -5.37
N LYS A 3 -2.29 4.62 -4.51
CA LYS A 3 -3.19 5.79 -4.47
C LYS A 3 -2.44 7.11 -4.25
N ILE A 4 -1.46 7.13 -3.33
CA ILE A 4 -0.64 8.32 -3.06
C ILE A 4 0.22 8.67 -4.29
N TYR A 5 0.83 7.66 -4.93
CA TYR A 5 1.61 7.86 -6.15
C TYR A 5 0.73 8.45 -7.28
N GLN A 6 -0.47 7.93 -7.45
CA GLN A 6 -1.45 8.45 -8.40
C GLN A 6 -1.89 9.89 -8.07
N SER A 7 -2.03 10.25 -6.79
CA SER A 7 -2.31 11.63 -6.37
C SER A 7 -1.16 12.60 -6.71
N PHE A 8 0.10 12.16 -6.58
CA PHE A 8 1.24 12.98 -7.03
C PHE A 8 1.29 13.09 -8.55
N LEU A 9 1.00 12.01 -9.28
CA LEU A 9 0.91 12.04 -10.74
C LEU A 9 -0.16 13.03 -11.20
N SER A 10 -1.35 13.04 -10.58
CA SER A 10 -2.43 13.94 -10.97
C SER A 10 -2.12 15.43 -10.73
N CYS A 11 -1.13 15.76 -9.89
CA CYS A 11 -0.66 17.13 -9.71
C CYS A 11 0.24 17.61 -10.86
N LEU A 12 0.92 16.70 -11.56
CA LEU A 12 1.94 17.00 -12.58
C LEU A 12 1.51 16.62 -14.01
N VAL A 13 0.88 15.47 -14.19
CA VAL A 13 0.58 14.85 -15.49
C VAL A 13 -0.82 15.20 -15.96
N LYS A 14 -0.99 15.40 -17.28
CA LYS A 14 -2.28 15.68 -17.90
C LYS A 14 -3.28 14.54 -17.61
N PRO A 15 -4.54 14.85 -17.27
CA PRO A 15 -5.55 13.82 -17.00
C PRO A 15 -5.75 12.82 -18.15
N ALA A 16 -5.67 13.28 -19.41
CA ALA A 16 -5.81 12.42 -20.59
C ALA A 16 -4.76 11.30 -20.62
N VAL A 17 -3.50 11.61 -20.34
CA VAL A 17 -2.40 10.63 -20.29
C VAL A 17 -2.65 9.60 -19.17
N LEU A 18 -3.17 10.03 -18.03
CA LEU A 18 -3.49 9.13 -16.91
C LEU A 18 -4.71 8.24 -17.17
N GLN A 19 -5.62 8.64 -18.07
CA GLN A 19 -6.77 7.83 -18.46
C GLN A 19 -6.42 6.78 -19.52
N GLU A 20 -5.47 7.08 -20.40
CA GLU A 20 -5.00 6.16 -21.44
C GLU A 20 -4.13 5.04 -20.87
N GLU A 21 -3.39 5.31 -19.79
CA GLU A 21 -2.47 4.34 -19.21
C GLU A 21 -3.17 3.39 -18.23
N SER A 22 -3.04 2.09 -18.47
CA SER A 22 -3.65 1.04 -17.63
C SER A 22 -2.85 0.77 -16.36
N ASP A 23 -1.52 0.91 -16.42
CA ASP A 23 -0.62 0.81 -15.27
C ASP A 23 0.02 2.17 -14.97
N VAL A 24 -0.49 2.83 -13.93
CA VAL A 24 0.01 4.16 -13.51
C VAL A 24 1.52 4.21 -13.23
N LEU A 25 2.18 3.07 -12.98
CA LEU A 25 3.63 3.00 -12.79
C LEU A 25 4.43 3.14 -14.10
N GLN A 26 3.78 2.95 -15.25
CA GLN A 26 4.39 3.06 -16.59
C GLN A 26 4.28 4.47 -17.18
N VAL A 27 3.50 5.35 -16.54
CA VAL A 27 3.33 6.74 -16.99
C VAL A 27 4.69 7.43 -17.06
N ASP A 28 5.07 7.86 -18.26
CA ASP A 28 6.26 8.69 -18.45
C ASP A 28 5.98 10.13 -18.02
N PHE A 29 6.07 10.34 -16.71
CA PHE A 29 5.89 11.65 -16.08
C PHE A 29 7.07 12.58 -16.31
N ARG A 30 8.19 12.14 -16.92
CA ARG A 30 9.34 13.00 -17.25
C ARG A 30 9.19 13.66 -18.61
N ASN A 31 8.42 13.07 -19.52
CA ASN A 31 8.13 13.66 -20.81
C ASN A 31 7.32 14.98 -20.64
N PRO A 32 7.87 16.14 -21.03
CA PRO A 32 7.17 17.42 -20.89
C PRO A 32 5.83 17.47 -21.64
N SER A 33 5.68 16.73 -22.75
CA SER A 33 4.44 16.66 -23.52
C SER A 33 3.30 16.03 -22.73
N ASN A 34 3.61 15.16 -21.77
CA ASN A 34 2.65 14.49 -20.89
C ASN A 34 2.30 15.33 -19.66
N GLN A 35 3.17 16.29 -19.30
CA GLN A 35 2.99 17.14 -18.13
C GLN A 35 2.00 18.26 -18.41
N LYS A 36 1.32 18.71 -17.36
CA LYS A 36 0.49 19.92 -17.38
C LYS A 36 1.31 21.16 -17.66
N ASP A 37 0.63 22.19 -18.15
CA ASP A 37 1.20 23.52 -18.21
C ASP A 37 1.46 24.04 -16.79
N SER A 38 2.48 24.88 -16.64
CA SER A 38 2.93 25.33 -15.30
C SER A 38 1.81 26.04 -14.51
N GLN A 39 0.88 26.69 -15.19
CA GLN A 39 -0.26 27.40 -14.60
C GLN A 39 -1.29 26.43 -13.99
N GLU A 40 -1.41 25.24 -14.57
CA GLU A 40 -2.33 24.18 -14.15
C GLU A 40 -1.75 23.23 -13.08
N LEU A 41 -0.46 23.38 -12.75
CA LEU A 41 0.15 22.63 -11.65
C LEU A 41 -0.55 23.00 -10.34
N PHE A 42 -0.92 21.98 -9.56
CA PHE A 42 -1.47 22.20 -8.24
C PHE A 42 -0.35 22.62 -7.30
N VAL A 43 -0.44 23.82 -6.73
CA VAL A 43 0.54 24.35 -5.76
C VAL A 43 -0.05 24.48 -4.34
N GLY A 44 -1.24 23.90 -4.13
CA GLY A 44 -2.04 24.10 -2.93
C GLY A 44 -3.08 25.20 -3.07
N PHE A 45 -4.27 24.98 -2.49
CA PHE A 45 -5.43 25.87 -2.65
C PHE A 45 -5.15 27.31 -2.22
N ALA A 46 -4.49 27.50 -1.07
CA ALA A 46 -4.19 28.84 -0.55
C ALA A 46 -3.22 29.62 -1.45
N ALA A 47 -2.18 28.96 -1.97
CA ALA A 47 -1.23 29.58 -2.89
C ALA A 47 -1.88 29.93 -4.23
N MET A 48 -2.70 29.02 -4.80
CA MET A 48 -3.46 29.32 -6.01
C MET A 48 -4.41 30.51 -5.83
N GLN A 49 -5.14 30.56 -4.71
CA GLN A 49 -6.04 31.68 -4.39
C GLN A 49 -5.28 33.00 -4.27
N MET A 50 -4.11 33.01 -3.64
CA MET A 50 -3.28 34.20 -3.53
C MET A 50 -2.80 34.69 -4.90
N ILE A 51 -2.27 33.79 -5.74
CA ILE A 51 -1.79 34.12 -7.09
C ILE A 51 -2.91 34.71 -7.95
N ILE A 52 -4.12 34.14 -7.87
CA ILE A 52 -5.28 34.61 -8.64
C ILE A 52 -5.79 35.96 -8.12
N LYS A 53 -5.96 36.11 -6.79
CA LYS A 53 -6.52 37.34 -6.20
C LYS A 53 -5.62 38.55 -6.42
N GLU A 54 -4.32 38.34 -6.39
CA GLU A 54 -3.30 39.40 -6.53
C GLU A 54 -2.79 39.55 -7.99
N ASP A 55 -3.40 38.86 -8.96
CA ASP A 55 -3.04 38.87 -10.39
C ASP A 55 -1.53 38.65 -10.67
N MET A 56 -0.94 37.67 -9.99
CA MET A 56 0.52 37.45 -9.99
C MET A 56 1.00 36.45 -11.06
N GLU A 57 0.12 35.91 -11.91
CA GLU A 57 0.45 34.79 -12.83
C GLU A 57 1.56 35.13 -13.82
N GLY A 58 1.68 36.41 -14.19
CA GLY A 58 2.72 36.92 -15.09
C GLY A 58 4.07 37.15 -14.41
N MET A 59 4.12 37.24 -13.08
CA MET A 59 5.29 37.63 -12.30
C MET A 59 6.41 36.58 -12.42
N HIS A 60 7.65 37.08 -12.45
CA HIS A 60 8.83 36.22 -12.60
C HIS A 60 8.96 35.23 -11.44
N GLU A 61 8.66 35.69 -10.23
CA GLU A 61 8.69 34.93 -8.99
C GLU A 61 7.70 33.78 -9.00
N VAL A 62 6.47 34.01 -9.48
CA VAL A 62 5.45 32.96 -9.62
C VAL A 62 5.85 31.94 -10.68
N LYS A 63 6.40 32.39 -11.81
CA LYS A 63 6.93 31.48 -12.85
C LYS A 63 8.05 30.60 -12.30
N LYS A 64 9.00 31.19 -11.57
CA LYS A 64 10.10 30.47 -10.91
C LYS A 64 9.56 29.46 -9.89
N PHE A 65 8.65 29.88 -9.02
CA PHE A 65 8.03 29.02 -8.03
C PHE A 65 7.31 27.81 -8.68
N ARG A 66 6.57 28.02 -9.77
CA ARG A 66 5.91 26.93 -10.49
C ARG A 66 6.90 25.93 -11.11
N LEU A 67 8.07 26.40 -11.57
CA LEU A 67 9.15 25.52 -12.03
C LEU A 67 9.71 24.68 -10.86
N GLU A 68 9.95 25.29 -9.70
CA GLU A 68 10.41 24.58 -8.51
C GLU A 68 9.40 23.52 -8.04
N VAL A 69 8.10 23.82 -8.11
CA VAL A 69 7.03 22.84 -7.81
C VAL A 69 7.02 21.69 -8.82
N ARG A 70 7.25 21.97 -10.10
CA ARG A 70 7.39 20.92 -11.13
C ARG A 70 8.55 19.99 -10.77
N ASP A 71 9.72 20.54 -10.46
CA ASP A 71 10.89 19.77 -10.08
C ASP A 71 10.65 18.95 -8.81
N PHE A 72 9.96 19.53 -7.82
CA PHE A 72 9.53 18.80 -6.63
C PHE A 72 8.69 17.57 -7.00
N TYR A 73 7.66 17.72 -7.82
CA TYR A 73 6.82 16.60 -8.22
C TYR A 73 7.58 15.52 -8.99
N VAL A 74 8.42 15.92 -9.95
CA VAL A 74 9.29 14.98 -10.70
C VAL A 74 10.19 14.20 -9.75
N ASN A 75 10.80 14.88 -8.77
CA ASN A 75 11.71 14.25 -7.81
C ASN A 75 10.99 13.32 -6.84
N VAL A 76 9.83 13.71 -6.31
CA VAL A 76 9.03 12.84 -5.43
C VAL A 76 8.56 11.60 -6.18
N LEU A 77 8.02 11.76 -7.39
CA LEU A 77 7.59 10.62 -8.21
C LEU A 77 8.75 9.68 -8.54
N ALA A 78 9.91 10.24 -8.91
CA ALA A 78 11.12 9.45 -9.14
C ALA A 78 11.57 8.69 -7.89
N TYR A 79 11.54 9.35 -6.73
CA TYR A 79 11.90 8.74 -5.46
C TYR A 79 10.92 7.61 -5.09
N MET A 80 9.62 7.85 -5.20
CA MET A 80 8.58 6.85 -4.95
C MET A 80 8.74 5.66 -5.89
N ALA A 81 8.86 5.88 -7.20
CA ALA A 81 9.06 4.81 -8.18
C ALA A 81 10.30 3.94 -7.88
N LYS A 82 11.35 4.54 -7.32
CA LYS A 82 12.59 3.85 -6.95
C LYS A 82 12.52 3.13 -5.60
N LYS A 83 11.87 3.74 -4.60
CA LYS A 83 11.95 3.31 -3.20
C LYS A 83 10.72 2.57 -2.73
N PHE A 84 9.55 2.85 -3.30
CA PHE A 84 8.34 2.20 -2.87
C PHE A 84 8.27 0.80 -3.49
N PRO A 85 7.85 -0.19 -2.70
CA PRO A 85 7.78 -1.58 -3.14
C PRO A 85 6.51 -1.84 -3.97
N PHE A 86 6.28 -1.04 -5.02
CA PHE A 86 5.05 -1.13 -5.82
C PHE A 86 4.86 -2.49 -6.51
N LYS A 87 5.96 -3.20 -6.78
CA LYS A 87 5.98 -4.51 -7.43
C LYS A 87 6.36 -5.65 -6.48
N ASP A 88 6.51 -5.36 -5.18
CA ASP A 88 6.82 -6.39 -4.20
C ASP A 88 5.53 -7.16 -3.88
N ASN A 89 5.47 -8.40 -4.35
CA ASN A 89 4.30 -9.25 -4.18
C ASN A 89 3.97 -9.50 -2.71
N LEU A 90 4.98 -9.64 -1.84
CA LEU A 90 4.78 -9.86 -0.42
C LEU A 90 4.07 -8.66 0.22
N ILE A 91 4.54 -7.45 -0.06
CA ILE A 91 3.95 -6.22 0.50
C ILE A 91 2.57 -5.93 -0.12
N CYS A 92 2.38 -6.20 -1.42
CA CYS A 92 1.08 -6.06 -2.06
C CYS A 92 0.04 -7.05 -1.51
N ASN A 93 0.45 -8.27 -1.17
CA ASN A 93 -0.45 -9.27 -0.58
C ASN A 93 -0.49 -9.23 0.95
N ALA A 94 0.34 -8.41 1.62
CA ALA A 94 0.34 -8.25 3.07
C ALA A 94 -1.00 -7.73 3.61
N VAL A 95 -1.82 -7.09 2.76
CA VAL A 95 -3.20 -6.71 3.09
C VAL A 95 -4.04 -7.89 3.59
N VAL A 96 -3.64 -9.14 3.31
CA VAL A 96 -4.33 -10.34 3.79
C VAL A 96 -4.33 -10.44 5.32
N VAL A 97 -3.40 -9.79 6.02
CA VAL A 97 -3.37 -9.77 7.48
C VAL A 97 -4.16 -8.61 8.09
N ASP A 98 -4.78 -7.75 7.27
CA ASP A 98 -5.61 -6.65 7.75
C ASP A 98 -7.03 -7.13 8.11
N PRO A 99 -7.44 -7.05 9.39
CA PRO A 99 -8.75 -7.53 9.81
C PRO A 99 -9.92 -6.70 9.26
N ALA A 100 -9.69 -5.44 8.86
CA ALA A 100 -10.75 -4.58 8.30
C ALA A 100 -11.28 -5.10 6.97
N VAL A 101 -10.43 -5.75 6.17
CA VAL A 101 -10.79 -6.18 4.81
C VAL A 101 -10.96 -7.69 4.69
N ARG A 102 -10.88 -8.43 5.80
CA ARG A 102 -10.77 -9.90 5.81
C ARG A 102 -11.81 -10.63 4.96
N GLN A 103 -13.06 -10.16 4.98
CA GLN A 103 -14.19 -10.77 4.27
C GLN A 103 -14.10 -10.59 2.74
N ASN A 104 -13.36 -9.58 2.27
CA ASN A 104 -13.22 -9.24 0.86
C ASN A 104 -11.92 -9.78 0.23
N LEU A 105 -11.10 -10.49 1.00
CA LEU A 105 -9.84 -11.05 0.52
C LEU A 105 -10.10 -12.29 -0.35
N SER A 106 -9.28 -12.47 -1.38
CA SER A 106 -9.35 -13.66 -2.22
C SER A 106 -8.38 -14.74 -1.74
N MET A 107 -8.79 -16.01 -1.81
CA MET A 107 -7.90 -17.16 -1.59
C MET A 107 -6.65 -17.09 -2.48
N ARG A 108 -6.79 -16.60 -3.72
CA ARG A 108 -5.67 -16.44 -4.65
C ARG A 108 -4.62 -15.46 -4.11
N SER A 109 -5.04 -14.34 -3.52
CA SER A 109 -4.12 -13.37 -2.89
C SER A 109 -3.40 -13.98 -1.70
N PHE A 110 -4.10 -14.81 -0.92
CA PHE A 110 -3.48 -15.51 0.21
C PHE A 110 -2.46 -16.56 -0.22
N LEU A 111 -2.76 -17.37 -1.25
CA LEU A 111 -1.80 -18.34 -1.79
C LEU A 111 -0.55 -17.65 -2.32
N LYS A 112 -0.70 -16.53 -3.04
CA LYS A 112 0.44 -15.71 -3.48
C LYS A 112 1.28 -15.18 -2.32
N LEU A 113 0.64 -14.82 -1.19
CA LEU A 113 1.38 -14.40 0.00
C LEU A 113 2.21 -15.57 0.56
N LEU A 114 1.63 -16.76 0.65
CA LEU A 114 2.32 -17.96 1.15
C LEU A 114 3.52 -18.35 0.28
N ASP A 115 3.41 -18.23 -1.04
CA ASP A 115 4.51 -18.50 -1.98
C ASP A 115 5.70 -17.54 -1.80
N GLU A 116 5.46 -16.32 -1.31
CA GLU A 116 6.50 -15.31 -1.09
C GLU A 116 7.13 -15.39 0.31
N LEU A 117 6.52 -16.13 1.24
CA LEU A 117 7.08 -16.36 2.57
C LEU A 117 8.16 -17.44 2.54
N PRO A 118 9.18 -17.35 3.41
CA PRO A 118 10.18 -18.40 3.50
C PRO A 118 9.54 -19.71 3.95
N ALA A 119 10.03 -20.85 3.45
CA ALA A 119 9.50 -22.18 3.80
C ALA A 119 9.58 -22.48 5.32
N SER A 120 10.44 -21.76 6.06
CA SER A 120 10.49 -21.82 7.52
C SER A 120 9.28 -21.19 8.22
N ALA A 121 8.57 -20.26 7.56
CA ALA A 121 7.38 -19.61 8.10
C ALA A 121 6.16 -20.54 8.05
N VAL A 122 5.96 -21.21 6.91
CA VAL A 122 4.90 -22.20 6.71
C VAL A 122 5.47 -23.39 5.94
N PRO A 123 5.82 -24.48 6.63
CA PRO A 123 6.18 -25.74 5.97
C PRO A 123 5.07 -26.24 5.06
N THR A 124 5.43 -26.92 3.96
CA THR A 124 4.46 -27.46 2.98
C THR A 124 3.38 -28.33 3.62
N GLU A 125 3.75 -29.12 4.63
CA GLU A 125 2.84 -29.98 5.40
C GLU A 125 1.72 -29.20 6.13
N LYS A 126 1.94 -27.91 6.40
CA LYS A 126 1.00 -27.03 7.10
C LYS A 126 0.22 -26.11 6.16
N GLN A 127 0.51 -26.10 4.86
CA GLN A 127 -0.15 -25.19 3.91
C GLN A 127 -1.66 -25.44 3.81
N ASP A 128 -2.10 -26.71 3.80
CA ASP A 128 -3.52 -27.04 3.77
C ASP A 128 -4.23 -26.57 5.06
N ALA A 129 -3.61 -26.79 6.22
CA ALA A 129 -4.14 -26.34 7.50
C ALA A 129 -4.27 -24.81 7.55
N VAL A 130 -3.25 -24.08 7.07
CA VAL A 130 -3.26 -22.61 6.95
C VAL A 130 -4.39 -22.12 6.04
N CYS A 131 -4.63 -22.80 4.91
CA CYS A 131 -5.73 -22.46 4.00
C CYS A 131 -7.09 -22.66 4.65
N VAL A 132 -7.26 -23.74 5.41
CA VAL A 132 -8.50 -24.01 6.17
C VAL A 132 -8.72 -22.95 7.25
N GLU A 133 -7.69 -22.64 8.05
CA GLU A 133 -7.75 -21.60 9.08
C GLU A 133 -8.12 -20.23 8.47
N PHE A 134 -7.56 -19.90 7.30
CA PHE A 134 -7.89 -18.67 6.61
C PHE A 134 -9.36 -18.63 6.16
N MET A 135 -9.88 -19.70 5.55
CA MET A 135 -11.30 -19.78 5.17
C MET A 135 -12.23 -19.66 6.39
N GLN A 136 -11.87 -20.32 7.50
CA GLN A 136 -12.60 -20.21 8.76
C GLN A 136 -12.57 -18.79 9.32
N TYR A 137 -11.40 -18.15 9.29
CA TYR A 137 -11.24 -16.75 9.71
C TYR A 137 -12.09 -15.79 8.88
N GLN A 138 -12.16 -15.97 7.56
CA GLN A 138 -13.02 -15.16 6.68
C GLN A 138 -14.51 -15.34 6.97
N SER A 139 -14.91 -16.55 7.38
CA SER A 139 -16.31 -16.94 7.60
C SER A 139 -16.77 -16.74 9.05
N ALA A 140 -15.85 -16.45 9.97
CA ALA A 140 -16.15 -16.24 11.38
C ALA A 140 -16.95 -14.95 11.60
N LYS A 141 -17.92 -15.02 12.52
CA LYS A 141 -18.71 -13.85 12.93
C LYS A 141 -17.82 -12.92 13.76
N ASP A 142 -18.11 -11.62 13.72
CA ASP A 142 -17.36 -10.62 14.50
C ASP A 142 -17.32 -10.94 16.00
N ILE A 143 -18.38 -11.54 16.54
CA ILE A 143 -18.47 -11.92 17.96
C ILE A 143 -17.52 -13.05 18.36
N ASP A 144 -17.13 -13.88 17.40
CA ASP A 144 -16.25 -15.04 17.62
C ASP A 144 -14.76 -14.66 17.49
N LEU A 145 -14.48 -13.43 17.06
CA LEU A 145 -13.14 -12.89 16.85
C LEU A 145 -12.84 -11.77 17.86
N PRO A 146 -11.56 -11.43 18.09
CA PRO A 146 -11.21 -10.25 18.86
C PRO A 146 -11.80 -9.00 18.21
N PRO A 147 -12.25 -8.01 19.00
CA PRO A 147 -12.71 -6.76 18.44
C PRO A 147 -11.57 -6.08 17.68
N TYR A 148 -11.91 -5.46 16.55
CA TYR A 148 -10.99 -4.66 15.77
C TYR A 148 -11.75 -3.48 15.18
N THR A 149 -11.24 -2.29 15.40
CA THR A 149 -11.71 -1.06 14.76
C THR A 149 -10.68 -0.62 13.72
N ASP A 150 -11.14 -0.12 12.57
CA ASP A 150 -10.25 0.40 11.54
C ASP A 150 -9.35 1.52 12.12
N GLY A 151 -8.03 1.39 11.91
CA GLY A 151 -7.01 2.25 12.49
C GLY A 151 -6.39 1.76 13.81
N GLU A 152 -6.87 0.65 14.38
CA GLU A 152 -6.21 -0.01 15.52
C GLU A 152 -4.95 -0.78 15.10
N ARG A 153 -4.16 -1.15 16.11
CA ARG A 153 -2.92 -1.90 15.95
C ARG A 153 -3.21 -3.33 15.48
N VAL A 154 -2.97 -3.60 14.19
CA VAL A 154 -3.14 -4.93 13.57
C VAL A 154 -2.37 -6.02 14.33
N ASP A 155 -1.17 -5.73 14.82
CA ASP A 155 -0.38 -6.67 15.64
C ASP A 155 -1.05 -7.03 16.97
N ALA A 156 -1.77 -6.10 17.60
CA ALA A 156 -2.52 -6.38 18.82
C ALA A 156 -3.70 -7.32 18.56
N PHE A 157 -4.38 -7.16 17.42
CA PHE A 157 -5.43 -8.08 16.98
C PHE A 157 -4.88 -9.50 16.81
N TRP A 158 -3.77 -9.68 16.09
CA TRP A 158 -3.18 -11.00 15.89
C TRP A 158 -2.61 -11.62 17.18
N ALA A 159 -2.12 -10.79 18.10
CA ALA A 159 -1.73 -11.25 19.44
C ALA A 159 -2.93 -11.74 20.26
N ALA A 160 -4.13 -11.19 20.07
CA ALA A 160 -5.37 -11.67 20.66
C ALA A 160 -5.89 -12.94 19.97
N MET A 161 -5.83 -12.99 18.63
CA MET A 161 -6.19 -14.18 17.84
C MET A 161 -5.39 -15.42 18.27
N ALA A 162 -4.08 -15.26 18.50
CA ALA A 162 -3.21 -16.35 18.94
C ALA A 162 -3.60 -16.96 20.30
N LYS A 163 -4.43 -16.27 21.09
CA LYS A 163 -4.94 -16.74 22.39
C LYS A 163 -6.28 -17.47 22.28
N LEU A 164 -6.95 -17.42 21.13
CA LEU A 164 -8.20 -18.15 20.92
C LEU A 164 -7.95 -19.66 21.01
N ARG A 165 -8.85 -20.35 21.71
CA ARG A 165 -8.82 -21.79 21.90
C ARG A 165 -10.21 -22.34 21.59
N ASP A 166 -10.22 -23.50 20.96
CA ASP A 166 -11.45 -24.24 20.71
C ASP A 166 -12.04 -24.67 22.07
N PRO A 167 -13.31 -24.34 22.37
CA PRO A 167 -13.92 -24.66 23.66
C PRO A 167 -14.00 -26.17 23.96
N ALA A 168 -14.06 -27.01 22.94
CA ALA A 168 -14.20 -28.46 23.07
C ALA A 168 -12.84 -29.17 23.17
N THR A 169 -11.83 -28.73 22.40
CA THR A 169 -10.53 -29.40 22.33
C THR A 169 -9.42 -28.69 23.11
N SER A 170 -9.65 -27.45 23.56
CA SER A 170 -8.64 -26.55 24.14
C SER A 170 -7.42 -26.29 23.24
N GLN A 171 -7.50 -26.65 21.96
CA GLN A 171 -6.42 -26.40 20.99
C GLN A 171 -6.52 -24.98 20.41
N PRO A 172 -5.41 -24.39 19.96
CA PRO A 172 -5.44 -23.11 19.25
C PRO A 172 -6.31 -23.16 17.99
N CYS A 173 -7.18 -22.16 17.79
CA CYS A 173 -8.07 -22.12 16.62
C CYS A 173 -7.36 -21.71 15.32
N TYR A 174 -6.33 -20.86 15.41
CA TYR A 174 -5.71 -20.19 14.25
C TYR A 174 -4.17 -20.14 14.35
N GLU A 175 -3.55 -21.22 14.85
CA GLU A 175 -2.11 -21.23 15.13
C GLU A 175 -1.25 -20.91 13.90
N ASN A 176 -1.55 -21.57 12.78
CA ASN A 176 -0.71 -21.48 11.61
C ASN A 176 -0.94 -20.14 10.88
N LEU A 177 -2.17 -19.65 10.84
CA LEU A 177 -2.54 -18.33 10.32
C LEU A 177 -1.94 -17.20 11.17
N CYS A 178 -1.92 -17.33 12.50
CA CYS A 178 -1.23 -16.37 13.36
C CYS A 178 0.28 -16.35 13.09
N THR A 179 0.88 -17.51 12.79
CA THR A 179 2.30 -17.59 12.40
C THR A 179 2.56 -16.86 11.08
N VAL A 180 1.68 -17.01 10.09
CA VAL A 180 1.73 -16.22 8.84
C VAL A 180 1.65 -14.73 9.13
N ALA A 181 0.66 -14.32 9.93
CA ALA A 181 0.46 -12.91 10.25
C ALA A 181 1.67 -12.30 10.95
N GLN A 182 2.29 -13.02 11.90
CA GLN A 182 3.51 -12.58 12.55
C GLN A 182 4.66 -12.37 11.56
N HIS A 183 4.89 -13.31 10.63
CA HIS A 183 5.94 -13.15 9.63
C HIS A 183 5.71 -11.92 8.77
N VAL A 184 4.48 -11.73 8.27
CA VAL A 184 4.12 -10.57 7.44
C VAL A 184 4.30 -9.26 8.20
N LEU A 185 3.86 -9.18 9.46
CA LEU A 185 3.95 -7.97 10.28
C LEU A 185 5.39 -7.64 10.74
N LEU A 186 6.27 -8.64 10.74
CA LEU A 186 7.70 -8.47 11.06
C LEU A 186 8.55 -8.18 9.83
N VAL A 187 7.99 -8.26 8.61
CA VAL A 187 8.69 -7.81 7.41
C VAL A 187 8.94 -6.30 7.54
N PRO A 188 10.21 -5.85 7.59
CA PRO A 188 10.49 -4.43 7.70
C PRO A 188 9.99 -3.71 6.45
N HIS A 189 8.87 -2.98 6.57
CA HIS A 189 8.33 -2.14 5.51
C HIS A 189 9.16 -0.87 5.23
N SER A 190 10.33 -0.74 5.88
CA SER A 190 11.24 0.41 5.73
C SER A 190 12.22 0.18 4.58
N ASN A 191 12.50 1.25 3.82
CA ASN A 191 13.38 1.35 2.65
C ASN A 191 14.85 0.89 2.84
N ALA A 192 15.19 0.19 3.92
CA ALA A 192 16.53 -0.17 4.36
C ALA A 192 16.90 -1.66 4.18
N ALA A 193 15.97 -2.55 3.80
CA ALA A 193 16.18 -4.00 3.99
C ALA A 193 16.58 -4.83 2.76
N ARG A 194 16.90 -4.25 1.61
CA ARG A 194 17.63 -4.98 0.56
C ARG A 194 18.70 -4.08 -0.07
N PRO A 195 19.98 -4.18 0.34
CA PRO A 195 21.06 -3.87 -0.57
C PRO A 195 20.92 -4.83 -1.75
N CYS A 196 20.69 -4.31 -2.95
CA CYS A 196 20.88 -5.12 -4.15
C CYS A 196 22.31 -5.66 -4.12
N SER A 197 22.47 -6.98 -4.06
CA SER A 197 23.74 -7.61 -4.41
C SER A 197 24.05 -7.22 -5.86
N ALA A 198 25.23 -6.63 -6.05
CA ALA A 198 25.76 -6.15 -7.31
C ALA A 198 25.89 -7.25 -8.36
#